data_AF-A0AAP0WVX7-F1
#
_entry.id   AF-A0AAP0WVX7-F1
#
_cell.length_a   1.000
_cell.length_b   1.000
_cell.length_c   1.000
_cell.angle_alpha   90.00
_cell.angle_beta   90.00
_cell.angle_gamma   90.00
#
_symmetry.space_group_name_H-M   'P 1'
#
loop_
_entity.id
_entity.type
_entity.pdbx_description
1 polymer ?
#
loop_
_entity_poly.entity_id
_entity_poly.type
_entity_poly.pdbx_seq_one_letter_code
_entity_poly.pdbx_strand_id
1 'polypeptide(L)'
;MLDTENLLCKYTLVEGDSLGRKLESIVYKVKFEASSNGGCVCKMTSEYHTKADVELKEDEVKAGKDNAMGLYKVVEALPPSKP
;
A
#
# COMPACT_ATOMS: atom_id res chain seq x y z
N MET A 1 8.20 10.26 -1.41
CA MET A 1 9.33 10.06 -2.36
C MET A 1 8.82 9.30 -3.56
N LEU A 2 8.99 9.86 -4.75
CA LEU A 2 8.67 9.21 -6.01
C LEU A 2 9.99 9.00 -6.76
N ASP A 3 10.23 7.77 -7.20
CA ASP A 3 11.38 7.39 -7.99
C ASP A 3 10.84 6.71 -9.25
N THR A 4 10.80 7.49 -10.34
CA THR A 4 10.24 7.06 -11.62
C THR A 4 11.18 6.12 -12.37
N GLU A 5 12.48 6.18 -12.11
CA GLU A 5 13.48 5.31 -12.76
C GLU A 5 13.37 3.88 -12.22
N ASN A 6 13.21 3.73 -10.91
CA ASN A 6 13.04 2.44 -10.24
C ASN A 6 11.58 2.00 -10.06
N LEU A 7 10.63 2.76 -10.64
CA LEU A 7 9.18 2.55 -10.53
C LEU A 7 8.74 2.32 -9.08
N LEU A 8 9.24 3.18 -8.18
CA LEU A 8 9.09 3.07 -6.74
C LEU A 8 8.40 4.32 -6.17
N CYS A 9 7.33 4.12 -5.43
CA CYS A 9 6.67 5.15 -4.65
C CYS A 9 6.76 4.81 -3.17
N LYS A 10 7.30 5.73 -2.37
CA LYS A 10 7.31 5.63 -0.90
C LYS A 10 6.57 6.84 -0.32
N TYR A 11 5.55 6.60 0.48
CA TYR A 11 4.79 7.66 1.13
C TYR A 11 4.40 7.24 2.55
N THR A 12 4.11 8.21 3.40
CA THR A 12 3.73 7.97 4.80
C THR A 12 2.34 8.53 5.02
N LEU A 13 1.44 7.70 5.51
CA LEU A 13 0.16 8.12 6.05
C LEU A 13 0.39 8.62 7.47
N VAL A 14 0.28 9.94 7.65
CA VAL A 14 0.45 10.61 8.95
C VAL A 14 -0.89 11.04 9.57
N GLU A 15 -1.96 11.09 8.77
CA GLU A 15 -3.32 11.42 9.19
C GLU A 15 -4.33 10.57 8.41
N GLY A 16 -5.51 10.34 8.98
CA GLY A 16 -6.63 9.62 8.34
C GLY A 16 -7.25 8.54 9.22
N ASP A 17 -8.50 8.19 8.92
CA ASP A 17 -9.29 7.24 9.72
C ASP A 17 -8.62 5.87 9.88
N SER A 18 -7.82 5.46 8.89
CA SER A 18 -7.08 4.19 8.90
C SER A 18 -6.01 4.10 9.99
N LEU A 19 -5.51 5.22 10.52
CA LEU A 19 -4.56 5.22 11.64
C LEU A 19 -5.25 4.93 12.98
N GLY A 20 -6.53 5.31 13.08
CA GLY A 20 -7.33 5.17 14.29
C GLY A 20 -6.65 5.80 15.51
N ARG A 21 -6.83 5.17 16.68
CA ARG A 21 -6.18 5.62 17.93
C ARG A 21 -4.82 4.98 18.16
N LYS A 22 -4.53 3.90 17.45
CA LYS A 22 -3.43 2.95 17.71
C LYS A 22 -2.14 3.28 16.97
N LEU A 23 -2.25 3.81 15.76
CA LEU A 23 -1.11 4.08 14.89
C LEU A 23 -0.72 5.56 14.95
N GLU A 24 0.58 5.82 14.92
CA GLU A 24 1.15 7.15 14.68
C GLU A 24 1.29 7.41 13.19
N SER A 25 1.73 6.40 12.44
CA SER A 25 1.86 6.50 10.99
C SER A 25 1.93 5.12 10.34
N ILE A 26 1.71 5.08 9.03
CA ILE A 26 1.98 3.90 8.19
C ILE A 26 2.87 4.33 7.04
N VAL A 27 4.02 3.69 6.88
CA VAL A 27 4.91 3.91 5.75
C VAL A 27 4.57 2.87 4.68
N TYR A 28 4.17 3.35 3.51
CA TYR A 28 3.91 2.53 2.34
C TYR A 28 5.07 2.62 1.36
N LYS A 29 5.47 1.47 0.84
CA LYS A 29 6.43 1.33 -0.26
C LYS A 29 5.81 0.47 -1.34
N VAL A 30 5.55 1.07 -2.50
CA VAL A 30 4.98 0.41 -3.67
C VAL A 30 6.04 0.39 -4.76
N LYS A 31 6.38 -0.79 -5.27
CA LYS A 31 7.34 -0.99 -6.35
C LYS A 31 6.71 -1.79 -7.47
N PHE A 32 6.90 -1.36 -8.71
CA PHE A 32 6.48 -2.12 -9.88
C PHE A 32 7.68 -2.76 -10.55
N GLU A 33 7.56 -4.04 -10.89
CA GLU A 33 8.57 -4.79 -11.61
C GLU A 33 7.94 -5.41 -12.85
N ALA A 34 8.63 -5.33 -14.00
CA ALA A 34 8.12 -5.94 -15.23
C ALA A 34 8.00 -7.46 -15.07
N SER A 35 6.90 -8.03 -15.58
CA SER A 35 6.67 -9.47 -15.61
C SER A 35 6.87 -10.00 -17.03
N SER A 36 7.30 -11.25 -17.17
CA SER A 36 7.56 -11.89 -18.47
C SER A 36 6.32 -12.02 -19.37
N ASN A 37 5.12 -11.87 -18.80
CA ASN A 37 3.84 -11.95 -19.52
C ASN A 37 3.36 -10.60 -20.09
N GLY A 38 4.21 -9.57 -20.10
CA GLY A 38 3.83 -8.22 -20.56
C GLY A 38 3.02 -7.41 -19.55
N GLY A 39 2.78 -7.95 -18.35
CA GLY A 39 2.22 -7.21 -17.22
C GLY A 39 3.31 -6.71 -16.25
N CYS A 40 2.91 -6.39 -15.03
CA CYS A 40 3.82 -6.05 -13.95
C CYS A 40 3.47 -6.80 -12.67
N VAL A 41 4.47 -6.94 -11.79
CA VAL A 41 4.28 -7.36 -10.40
C VAL A 41 4.32 -6.10 -9.54
N CYS A 42 3.21 -5.78 -8.89
CA CYS A 42 3.15 -4.74 -7.87
C CYS A 42 3.55 -5.32 -6.50
N LYS A 43 4.67 -4.87 -5.95
CA LYS A 43 5.13 -5.20 -4.60
C LYS A 43 4.78 -4.07 -3.66
N MET A 44 3.90 -4.33 -2.71
CA MET A 44 3.53 -3.38 -1.66
C MET A 44 4.06 -3.85 -0.31
N THR A 45 4.77 -2.96 0.37
CA THR A 45 5.23 -3.14 1.76
C THR A 45 4.62 -2.03 2.61
N SER A 46 4.07 -2.40 3.75
CA SER A 46 3.48 -1.47 4.72
C SER A 46 4.19 -1.66 6.06
N GLU A 47 4.78 -0.60 6.58
CA GLU A 47 5.42 -0.56 7.91
C GLU A 47 4.51 0.25 8.84
N TYR A 48 4.04 -0.39 9.91
CA TYR A 48 3.08 0.20 10.84
C TYR A 48 3.81 0.70 12.08
N HIS A 49 3.68 2.00 12.37
CA HIS A 49 4.24 2.62 13.55
C HIS A 49 3.13 2.83 14.58
N THR A 50 3.19 2.10 15.69
CA THR A 50 2.22 2.17 16.78
C THR A 50 2.57 3.27 17.77
N LYS A 51 1.54 3.79 18.44
CA LYS A 51 1.75 4.55 19.69
C LYS A 51 2.28 3.60 20.76
N ALA A 52 3.00 4.16 21.74
CA ALA A 52 3.52 3.40 22.87
C ALA A 52 2.44 2.50 23.52
N ASP A 53 2.84 1.30 23.92
CA ASP A 53 2.00 0.29 24.59
C ASP A 53 0.82 -0.27 23.78
N VAL A 54 0.85 -0.13 22.45
CA VAL A 54 -0.15 -0.73 21.55
C VAL A 54 0.43 -1.90 20.78
N GLU A 55 -0.16 -3.07 20.98
CA GLU A 55 0.09 -4.27 20.17
C GLU A 55 -0.85 -4.28 18.94
N LEU A 56 -0.25 -4.40 17.75
CA LEU A 56 -0.97 -4.64 16.51
C LEU A 56 -1.24 -6.12 16.35
N LYS A 57 -2.51 -6.49 16.16
CA LYS A 57 -2.85 -7.88 15.88
C LYS A 57 -2.64 -8.17 14.40
N GLU A 58 -2.21 -9.39 14.09
CA GLU A 58 -2.02 -9.84 12.71
C GLU A 58 -3.29 -9.69 11.87
N ASP A 59 -4.47 -9.93 12.46
CA ASP A 59 -5.76 -9.75 11.80
C ASP A 59 -6.02 -8.29 11.38
N GLU A 60 -5.57 -7.31 12.17
CA GLU A 60 -5.71 -5.89 11.85
C GLU A 60 -4.82 -5.51 10.65
N VAL A 61 -3.59 -6.05 10.61
CA VAL A 61 -2.67 -5.87 9.48
C VAL A 61 -3.23 -6.53 8.22
N LYS A 62 -3.79 -7.73 8.34
CA LYS A 62 -4.38 -8.47 7.23
C LYS A 62 -5.60 -7.75 6.66
N ALA A 63 -6.49 -7.25 7.51
CA ALA A 63 -7.64 -6.44 7.07
C ALA A 63 -7.19 -5.18 6.30
N GLY A 64 -6.15 -4.50 6.77
CA GLY A 64 -5.55 -3.36 6.06
C GLY A 64 -5.02 -3.73 4.68
N LYS A 65 -4.32 -4.88 4.57
CA LYS A 65 -3.83 -5.42 3.30
C LYS A 65 -4.97 -5.78 2.33
N ASP A 66 -6.01 -6.46 2.82
CA ASP A 66 -7.13 -6.90 1.98
C ASP A 66 -7.92 -5.71 1.42
N ASN A 67 -8.11 -4.66 2.23
CA ASN A 67 -8.71 -3.40 1.77
C ASN A 67 -7.90 -2.74 0.66
N ALA A 68 -6.58 -2.65 0.82
CA ALA A 68 -5.71 -2.07 -0.20
C ALA A 68 -5.73 -2.91 -1.50
N MET A 69 -5.69 -4.24 -1.40
CA MET A 69 -5.84 -5.13 -2.55
C MET A 69 -7.20 -4.98 -3.25
N GLY A 70 -8.29 -4.74 -2.51
CA GLY A 70 -9.60 -4.46 -3.07
C GLY A 70 -9.59 -3.26 -4.00
N LEU A 71 -8.95 -2.16 -3.59
CA LEU A 71 -8.79 -0.96 -4.40
C LEU A 71 -7.98 -1.24 -5.68
N TYR A 72 -6.87 -1.99 -5.58
CA TYR A 72 -6.08 -2.36 -6.76
C TYR A 72 -6.87 -3.17 -7.77
N LYS A 73 -7.65 -4.16 -7.33
CA LYS A 73 -8.49 -4.96 -8.23
C LYS A 73 -9.52 -4.10 -8.98
N VAL A 74 -10.07 -3.08 -8.33
CA VAL A 74 -10.99 -2.14 -9.00
C VAL A 74 -10.25 -1.35 -10.07
N VAL A 75 -9.05 -0.83 -9.76
CA VAL A 75 -8.24 -0.08 -10.72
C VAL A 75 -7.81 -0.95 -11.91
N GLU A 76 -7.41 -2.20 -11.69
CA GLU A 76 -7.06 -3.15 -12.76
C GLU A 76 -8.25 -3.52 -13.65
N ALA A 77 -9.46 -3.55 -13.09
CA ALA A 77 -10.69 -3.83 -13.83
C ALA A 77 -11.21 -2.61 -14.61
N LEU A 78 -10.70 -1.41 -14.34
CA LEU A 78 -11.04 -0.24 -15.14
C LEU A 78 -10.49 -0.44 -16.56
N PRO A 79 -11.30 -0.18 -17.60
CA PRO A 79 -10.81 -0.23 -18.97
C PRO A 79 -9.65 0.77 -19.11
N PRO A 80 -8.61 0.46 -19.92
CA PRO A 80 -7.52 1.39 -20.14
C PRO A 80 -8.12 2.70 -20.63
N SER A 81 -7.88 3.78 -19.88
CA SER A 81 -8.26 5.13 -20.31
C SER A 81 -7.68 5.33 -21.70
N LYS A 82 -8.53 5.62 -22.68
CA LYS A 82 -8.07 5.94 -24.05
C LYS A 82 -6.97 7.00 -23.96
N PRO A 83 -5.89 6.84 -24.74
CA PRO A 83 -4.79 7.80 -24.74
C PRO A 83 -5.25 9.21 -25.11
#